data_AF-A0A1M3L6Y8-F1
#
_entry.id   AF-A0A1M3L6Y8-F1
#
_cell.length_a   1.000
_cell.length_b   1.000
_cell.length_c   1.000
_cell.angle_alpha   90.00
_cell.angle_beta   90.00
_cell.angle_gamma   90.00
#
_symmetry.space_group_name_H-M   'P 1'
#
loop_
_entity.id
_entity.type
_entity.pdbx_description
1 polymer ?
#
loop_
_entity_poly.entity_id
_entity_poly.type
_entity_poly.pdbx_seq_one_letter_code
_entity_poly.pdbx_strand_id
1 'polypeptide(L)'
;MRFPRVGVGAAAILSLGAAVVLSSCTCKIKDEQLASIRQLRTEEKQLTADIEKAERDKTRISGELSSRQNDVRKCNEQKAFVQDKLAKWPDNVWPDYNPNAVPAPTEPVKTDTKKKR
;
A
#
# COMPACT_ATOMS: atom_id res chain seq x y z
N MET A 1 46.26 42.29 -22.19
CA MET A 1 45.00 42.66 -21.50
C MET A 1 45.35 43.57 -20.34
N ARG A 2 44.81 44.80 -20.30
CA ARG A 2 45.14 45.84 -19.31
C ARG A 2 43.80 46.38 -18.81
N PHE A 3 43.45 46.12 -17.54
CA PHE A 3 42.24 46.66 -16.92
C PHE A 3 42.56 47.96 -16.18
N PRO A 4 41.76 49.03 -16.31
CA PRO A 4 41.95 50.25 -15.54
C PRO A 4 41.41 50.11 -14.11
N ARG A 5 42.16 50.64 -13.15
CA ARG A 5 41.77 50.81 -11.75
C ARG A 5 40.78 51.96 -11.63
N VAL A 6 39.57 51.69 -11.16
CA VAL A 6 38.58 52.73 -10.79
C VAL A 6 38.82 53.10 -9.33
N GLY A 7 39.01 54.40 -9.08
CA GLY A 7 39.35 54.97 -7.77
C GLY A 7 38.23 54.81 -6.76
N VAL A 8 38.58 54.28 -5.58
CA VAL A 8 37.75 54.20 -4.38
C VAL A 8 37.86 55.55 -3.67
N GLY A 9 36.89 56.45 -3.86
CA GLY A 9 37.00 57.77 -3.25
C GLY A 9 35.78 58.67 -3.42
N ALA A 10 34.56 58.14 -3.33
CA ALA A 10 33.36 59.00 -3.29
C ALA A 10 32.08 58.30 -2.74
N ALA A 11 32.17 57.13 -2.11
CA ALA A 11 30.98 56.31 -1.80
C ALA A 11 30.67 56.14 -0.29
N ALA A 12 31.24 56.98 0.59
CA ALA A 12 31.14 56.76 2.04
C ALA A 12 30.14 57.65 2.79
N ILE A 13 29.56 58.69 2.16
CA ILE A 13 28.71 59.67 2.90
C ILE A 13 27.22 59.53 2.56
N LEU A 14 26.85 58.82 1.48
CA LEU A 14 25.44 58.58 1.12
C LEU A 14 24.81 57.35 1.79
N SER A 15 25.57 56.53 2.52
CA SER A 15 25.10 55.26 3.08
C SER A 15 24.44 55.38 4.47
N LEU A 16 24.66 56.47 5.23
CA LEU A 16 24.06 56.62 6.56
C LEU A 16 22.61 57.14 6.54
N GLY A 17 22.20 57.88 5.51
CA GLY A 17 20.82 58.40 5.41
C GLY A 17 19.79 57.33 5.02
N ALA A 18 20.20 56.34 4.22
CA ALA A 18 19.31 55.27 3.75
C ALA A 18 18.93 54.27 4.85
N ALA A 19 19.80 54.06 5.85
CA ALA A 19 19.55 53.13 6.94
C ALA A 19 18.43 53.58 7.90
N VAL A 20 18.27 54.90 8.10
CA VAL A 20 17.22 55.46 8.99
C VAL A 20 15.84 55.50 8.30
N VAL A 21 15.82 55.64 6.97
CA VAL A 21 14.57 55.52 6.18
C VAL A 21 14.11 54.06 6.10
N LEU A 22 15.05 53.10 6.12
CA LEU A 22 14.72 51.66 6.19
C LEU A 22 14.23 51.22 7.59
N SER A 23 14.60 51.90 8.68
CA SER A 23 14.09 51.59 10.02
C SER A 23 12.75 52.25 10.36
N SER A 24 12.34 53.28 9.62
CA SER A 24 11.06 54.00 9.82
C SER A 24 9.89 53.42 9.02
N CYS A 25 10.13 52.41 8.17
CA CYS A 25 9.11 51.56 7.55
C CYS A 25 8.93 50.21 8.27
N THR A 26 9.18 50.12 9.58
CA THR A 26 8.69 48.98 10.37
C THR A 26 7.17 49.11 10.50
N CYS A 27 6.48 48.70 9.44
CA CYS A 27 5.03 48.58 9.40
C CYS A 27 4.65 47.58 10.49
N LYS A 28 4.23 48.13 11.63
CA LYS A 28 3.36 47.49 12.61
C LYS A 28 2.47 46.51 11.85
N ILE A 29 2.63 45.21 12.10
CA ILE A 29 1.89 44.15 11.40
C ILE A 29 0.43 44.59 11.38
N LYS A 30 -0.10 44.88 10.18
CA LYS A 30 -1.47 45.35 10.05
C LYS A 30 -2.39 44.21 10.47
N ASP A 31 -3.54 44.53 11.06
CA ASP A 31 -4.47 43.51 11.57
C ASP A 31 -4.89 42.50 10.49
N GLU A 32 -4.92 42.94 9.22
CA GLU A 32 -5.11 42.09 8.04
C GLU A 32 -4.05 40.97 7.89
N GLN A 33 -2.78 41.26 8.19
CA GLN A 33 -1.69 40.30 8.13
C GLN A 33 -1.72 39.34 9.33
N LEU A 34 -2.20 39.78 10.50
CA LEU A 34 -2.43 38.87 11.63
C LEU A 34 -3.60 37.92 11.34
N ALA A 35 -4.66 38.40 10.70
CA ALA A 35 -5.78 37.58 10.26
C ALA A 35 -5.34 36.52 9.24
N SER A 36 -4.55 36.91 8.24
CA SER A 36 -4.02 35.97 7.24
C SER A 36 -3.08 34.94 7.86
N ILE A 37 -2.21 35.32 8.80
CA ILE A 37 -1.34 34.36 9.51
C ILE A 37 -2.17 33.36 10.32
N ARG A 38 -3.25 33.81 10.97
CA ARG A 38 -4.14 32.91 11.71
C ARG A 38 -4.83 31.91 10.79
N GLN A 39 -5.32 32.38 9.64
CA GLN A 39 -5.93 31.54 8.62
C GLN A 39 -4.95 30.50 8.07
N LEU A 40 -3.73 30.93 7.70
CA LEU A 40 -2.69 30.02 7.22
C LEU A 40 -2.34 28.95 8.26
N ARG A 41 -2.29 29.30 9.54
CA ARG A 41 -2.06 28.31 10.61
C ARG A 41 -3.22 27.34 10.80
N THR A 42 -4.46 27.78 10.59
CA THR A 42 -5.60 26.86 10.63
C THR A 42 -5.60 25.91 9.43
N GLU A 43 -5.29 26.42 8.24
CA GLU A 43 -5.15 25.62 7.02
C GLU A 43 -4.00 24.61 7.18
N GLU A 44 -2.84 25.03 7.68
CA GLU A 44 -1.69 24.16 7.95
C GLU A 44 -2.05 22.99 8.88
N LYS A 45 -2.76 23.26 9.97
CA LYS A 45 -3.23 22.22 10.90
C LYS A 45 -4.21 21.26 10.25
N GLN A 46 -5.13 21.78 9.44
CA GLN A 46 -6.11 20.96 8.73
C GLN A 46 -5.42 20.07 7.69
N LEU A 47 -4.55 20.63 6.86
CA LEU A 47 -3.74 19.89 5.89
C LEU A 47 -2.88 18.82 6.56
N THR A 48 -2.28 19.12 7.71
CA THR A 48 -1.48 18.13 8.46
C THR A 48 -2.37 16.97 8.94
N ALA A 49 -3.55 17.26 9.49
CA ALA A 49 -4.49 16.21 9.91
C ALA A 49 -4.99 15.36 8.73
N ASP A 50 -5.22 15.98 7.58
CA ASP A 50 -5.63 15.29 6.34
C ASP A 50 -4.52 14.39 5.81
N ILE A 51 -3.25 14.84 5.86
CA ILE A 51 -2.08 14.03 5.51
C ILE A 51 -1.98 12.81 6.44
N GLU A 52 -2.05 13.00 7.76
CA GLU A 52 -1.99 11.90 8.73
C GLU A 52 -3.14 10.90 8.54
N LYS A 53 -4.33 11.38 8.15
CA LYS A 53 -5.45 10.51 7.81
C LYS A 53 -5.17 9.71 6.54
N ALA A 54 -4.70 10.37 5.48
CA ALA A 54 -4.37 9.73 4.21
C ALA A 54 -3.26 8.69 4.36
N GLU A 55 -2.25 8.94 5.19
CA GLU A 55 -1.16 7.98 5.47
C GLU A 55 -1.66 6.74 6.23
N ARG A 56 -2.56 6.93 7.20
CA ARG A 56 -3.21 5.81 7.90
C ARG A 56 -4.04 4.97 6.95
N ASP A 57 -4.84 5.60 6.09
CA ASP A 57 -5.64 4.91 5.09
C ASP A 57 -4.77 4.16 4.07
N LYS A 58 -3.68 4.78 3.59
CA LYS A 58 -2.70 4.13 2.71
C LYS A 58 -2.11 2.88 3.36
N THR A 59 -1.72 2.98 4.62
CA THR A 59 -1.14 1.84 5.37
C THR A 59 -2.18 0.72 5.52
N ARG A 60 -3.41 1.05 5.88
CA ARG A 60 -4.51 0.08 5.98
C ARG A 60 -4.78 -0.63 4.66
N ILE A 61 -4.98 0.14 3.59
CA ILE A 61 -5.30 -0.39 2.25
C ILE A 61 -4.15 -1.25 1.71
N SER A 62 -2.90 -0.82 1.89
CA SER A 62 -1.74 -1.63 1.47
C SER A 62 -1.64 -2.96 2.24
N GLY A 63 -1.95 -2.96 3.53
CA GLY A 63 -2.07 -4.17 4.35
C GLY A 63 -3.16 -5.11 3.82
N GLU A 64 -4.36 -4.61 3.57
CA GLU A 64 -5.47 -5.38 3.00
C GLU A 64 -5.12 -5.96 1.63
N LEU A 65 -4.49 -5.17 0.76
CA LEU A 65 -4.08 -5.59 -0.58
C LEU A 65 -3.05 -6.74 -0.52
N SER A 66 -2.04 -6.62 0.35
CA SER A 66 -1.05 -7.69 0.54
C SER A 66 -1.67 -9.00 1.05
N SER A 67 -2.63 -8.89 1.97
CA SER A 67 -3.39 -10.04 2.49
C SER A 67 -4.19 -10.73 1.38
N ARG A 68 -4.92 -9.96 0.57
CA ARG A 68 -5.68 -10.48 -0.58
C ARG A 68 -4.80 -11.13 -1.62
N GLN A 69 -3.63 -10.57 -1.91
CA GLN A 69 -2.66 -11.18 -2.81
C GLN A 69 -2.18 -12.54 -2.29
N ASN A 70 -1.91 -12.65 -0.99
CA ASN A 70 -1.53 -13.91 -0.37
C ASN A 70 -2.66 -14.95 -0.42
N ASP A 71 -3.91 -14.54 -0.21
CA ASP A 71 -5.08 -15.41 -0.34
C ASP A 71 -5.24 -15.96 -1.76
N VAL A 72 -5.11 -15.09 -2.78
CA VAL A 72 -5.16 -15.49 -4.19
C VAL A 72 -4.03 -16.47 -4.53
N ARG A 73 -2.82 -16.23 -4.04
CA ARG A 73 -1.69 -17.14 -4.24
C ARG A 73 -1.98 -18.52 -3.63
N LYS A 74 -2.42 -18.58 -2.37
CA LYS A 74 -2.80 -19.85 -1.71
C LYS A 74 -3.91 -20.58 -2.46
N CYS A 75 -4.93 -19.86 -2.92
CA CYS A 75 -6.02 -20.43 -3.70
C CYS A 75 -5.50 -21.07 -5.00
N ASN A 76 -4.60 -20.39 -5.71
CA ASN A 76 -4.00 -20.91 -6.93
C ASN A 76 -3.09 -22.12 -6.67
N GLU A 77 -2.30 -22.11 -5.59
CA GLU A 77 -1.48 -23.26 -5.18
C GLU A 77 -2.36 -24.49 -4.86
N GLN A 78 -3.45 -24.31 -4.12
CA GLN A 78 -4.42 -25.38 -3.83
C GLN A 78 -5.11 -25.90 -5.08
N LYS A 79 -5.52 -24.99 -5.98
CA LYS A 79 -6.13 -25.37 -7.26
C LYS A 79 -5.17 -26.21 -8.09
N ALA A 80 -3.91 -25.78 -8.22
CA ALA A 80 -2.88 -26.51 -8.95
C ALA A 80 -2.63 -27.90 -8.33
N PHE A 81 -2.58 -27.99 -6.99
CA PHE A 81 -2.46 -29.26 -6.28
C PHE A 81 -3.63 -30.21 -6.61
N VAL A 82 -4.87 -29.74 -6.53
CA VAL A 82 -6.05 -30.56 -6.86
C VAL A 82 -6.03 -30.99 -8.32
N GLN A 83 -5.67 -30.10 -9.24
CA GLN A 83 -5.56 -30.41 -10.66
C GLN A 83 -4.48 -31.47 -10.94
N ASP A 84 -3.32 -31.38 -10.29
CA ASP A 84 -2.25 -32.38 -10.40
C ASP A 84 -2.70 -33.76 -9.87
N LYS A 85 -3.44 -33.78 -8.75
CA LYS A 85 -4.01 -35.02 -8.21
C LYS A 85 -5.08 -35.60 -9.10
N LEU A 86 -5.96 -34.77 -9.67
CA LEU A 86 -7.01 -35.20 -10.57
C LEU A 86 -6.45 -35.76 -11.88
N ALA A 87 -5.37 -35.18 -12.41
CA ALA A 87 -4.69 -35.69 -13.60
C ALA A 87 -4.04 -37.08 -13.39
N LYS A 88 -3.67 -37.41 -12.14
CA LYS A 88 -3.11 -38.71 -11.75
C LYS A 88 -4.18 -39.71 -11.30
N TRP A 89 -5.43 -39.28 -11.26
CA TRP A 89 -6.58 -40.10 -10.87
C TRP A 89 -7.27 -40.62 -12.14
N PRO A 90 -7.69 -41.90 -12.21
CA PRO A 90 -7.73 -42.91 -11.14
C PRO A 90 -6.46 -43.79 -11.01
N ASP A 91 -5.57 -43.78 -12.00
CA ASP A 91 -4.51 -44.78 -12.20
C ASP A 91 -3.58 -44.99 -10.98
N ASN A 92 -3.31 -43.96 -10.17
CA ASN A 92 -2.42 -44.06 -9.02
C ASN A 92 -3.11 -44.51 -7.72
N VAL A 93 -4.43 -44.39 -7.61
CA VAL A 93 -5.18 -44.68 -6.37
C VAL A 93 -6.04 -45.93 -6.50
N TRP A 94 -6.50 -46.25 -7.72
CA TRP A 94 -7.38 -47.38 -7.96
C TRP A 94 -7.09 -48.03 -9.32
N PRO A 95 -6.06 -48.90 -9.40
CA PRO A 95 -5.65 -49.55 -10.65
C PRO A 95 -6.77 -50.38 -11.30
N ASP A 96 -7.69 -50.91 -10.48
CA ASP A 96 -8.81 -51.76 -10.94
C ASP A 96 -10.12 -50.98 -11.20
N TYR A 97 -10.11 -49.64 -11.10
CA TYR A 97 -11.32 -48.83 -11.33
C TYR A 97 -11.60 -48.70 -12.82
N ASN A 98 -12.59 -49.45 -13.31
CA ASN A 98 -13.15 -49.30 -14.64
C ASN A 98 -14.56 -48.67 -14.54
N PRO A 99 -14.74 -47.39 -14.94
CA PRO A 99 -16.03 -46.72 -14.84
C PRO A 99 -17.12 -47.31 -15.75
N ASN A 100 -16.75 -48.19 -16.69
CA ASN A 100 -17.67 -48.91 -17.59
C ASN A 100 -17.80 -50.41 -17.25
N ALA A 101 -17.32 -50.85 -16.08
CA ALA A 101 -17.53 -52.23 -15.66
C ALA A 101 -19.02 -52.47 -15.37
N VAL A 102 -19.65 -53.31 -16.18
CA VAL A 102 -20.97 -53.89 -15.88
C VAL A 102 -20.84 -54.65 -14.55
N PRO A 103 -21.73 -54.43 -13.56
CA PRO A 103 -21.63 -55.10 -12.27
C PRO A 103 -21.57 -56.61 -12.48
N ALA A 104 -20.51 -57.25 -12.00
CA ALA A 104 -20.37 -58.69 -12.04
C ALA A 104 -21.62 -59.34 -11.39
N PRO A 105 -22.19 -60.40 -11.98
CA PRO A 105 -23.31 -61.11 -11.37
C PRO A 105 -22.89 -61.56 -9.97
N THR A 106 -23.62 -61.13 -8.95
CA THR A 106 -23.38 -61.55 -7.57
C THR A 106 -23.50 -63.07 -7.48
N GLU A 107 -22.39 -63.77 -7.31
CA GLU A 107 -22.42 -65.17 -6.90
C GLU A 107 -23.05 -65.25 -5.49
N PRO A 108 -23.99 -66.18 -5.25
CA PRO A 108 -24.74 -66.22 -4.01
C PRO A 108 -23.83 -66.58 -2.83
N VAL A 109 -23.82 -65.70 -1.83
CA VAL A 109 -23.20 -65.92 -0.52
C VAL A 109 -23.77 -67.22 0.08
N LYS A 110 -22.93 -68.25 0.22
CA LYS A 110 -23.25 -69.44 1.01
C LYS A 110 -23.35 -69.03 2.47
N THR A 111 -24.58 -68.91 2.98
CA THR A 111 -24.84 -68.78 4.41
C THR A 111 -24.60 -70.14 5.08
N ASP A 112 -23.52 -70.27 5.84
CA ASP A 112 -23.32 -71.40 6.75
C ASP A 112 -24.40 -71.38 7.85
N THR A 113 -25.40 -72.23 7.72
CA THR A 113 -26.35 -72.55 8.78
C THR A 113 -25.63 -73.28 9.92
N LYS A 114 -25.41 -72.59 11.04
CA LYS A 114 -25.06 -73.20 12.34
C LYS A 114 -26.08 -74.28 12.71
N LYS A 115 -25.66 -75.54 12.62
CA LYS A 115 -26.41 -76.71 13.09
C LYS A 115 -26.45 -76.71 14.62
N LYS A 116 -27.61 -76.46 15.19
CA LYS A 116 -27.91 -76.61 16.61
C LYS A 116 -28.12 -78.11 16.88
N ARG A 117 -27.27 -78.73 17.69
CA ARG A 117 -27.57 -79.98 18.39
C ARG A 117 -26.71 -80.09 19.64
#